data_AF-A0A5C5FT95-F1
#
_entry.id   AF-A0A5C5FT95-F1
#
_cell.length_a   1.000
_cell.length_b   1.000
_cell.length_c   1.000
_cell.angle_alpha   90.00
_cell.angle_beta   90.00
_cell.angle_gamma   90.00
#
_symmetry.space_group_name_H-M   'P 1'
#
loop_
_entity.id
_entity.type
_entity.pdbx_description
1 polymer ?
#
loop_
_entity_poly.entity_id
_entity_poly.type
_entity_poly.pdbx_seq_one_letter_code
_entity_poly.pdbx_strand_id
1 'polypeptide(L)'
;MRKSVREQVSSDLVWGSCWQGIFLGDIDPETGLLASTTYTNLAARPGAGVIEAPWLFERNGVFYLFTSWDQCCEGTKSTYHIRVATSRSLAGPYFDASGKPALEGHMTLLMDSHDDVYGPGGQSLLEDVDGVVLVFHRYFGTGSTGLLSLNMLEF
;
A
#
# COMPACT_ATOMS: atom_id res chain seq x y z
N MET A 1 -20.39 -27.71 26.31
CA MET A 1 -20.66 -26.71 25.24
C MET A 1 -19.47 -25.75 25.16
N ARG A 2 -18.57 -25.92 24.19
CA ARG A 2 -17.59 -24.89 23.84
C ARG A 2 -18.17 -24.16 22.63
N LYS A 3 -18.52 -22.87 22.80
CA LYS A 3 -18.85 -22.01 21.65
C LYS A 3 -17.55 -21.88 20.84
N SER A 4 -17.54 -22.38 19.62
CA SER A 4 -16.50 -22.02 18.66
C SER A 4 -16.66 -20.53 18.37
N VAL A 5 -15.76 -19.72 18.89
CA VAL A 5 -15.51 -18.41 18.32
C VAL A 5 -14.82 -18.73 16.99
N ARG A 6 -15.58 -18.69 15.89
CA ARG A 6 -14.95 -18.49 14.58
C ARG A 6 -14.30 -17.11 14.71
N GLU A 7 -12.97 -17.07 14.72
CA GLU A 7 -12.26 -15.84 14.37
C GLU A 7 -12.87 -15.36 13.05
N GLN A 8 -13.52 -14.21 13.12
CA GLN A 8 -14.04 -13.56 11.93
C GLN A 8 -12.81 -13.11 11.15
N VAL A 9 -12.36 -13.94 10.21
CA VAL A 9 -11.37 -13.54 9.22
C VAL A 9 -12.02 -12.39 8.47
N SER A 10 -11.65 -11.15 8.78
CA SER A 10 -12.08 -10.02 7.96
C SER A 10 -11.45 -10.27 6.59
N SER A 11 -12.32 -10.33 5.57
CA SER A 11 -11.91 -10.58 4.20
C SER A 11 -12.06 -9.25 3.50
N ASP A 12 -10.98 -8.47 3.48
CA ASP A 12 -11.01 -7.11 2.97
C ASP A 12 -10.18 -7.03 1.68
N LEU A 13 -10.67 -6.26 0.71
CA LEU A 13 -9.92 -5.88 -0.49
C LEU A 13 -9.49 -4.43 -0.37
N VAL A 14 -8.20 -4.18 -0.62
CA VAL A 14 -7.71 -2.82 -0.88
C VAL A 14 -7.29 -2.72 -2.34
N TRP A 15 -7.74 -1.68 -3.05
CA TRP A 15 -7.46 -1.50 -4.48
C TRP A 15 -7.41 -0.03 -4.89
N GLY A 16 -6.89 0.25 -6.08
CA GLY A 16 -6.90 1.59 -6.68
C GLY A 16 -5.66 1.86 -7.53
N SER A 17 -5.84 2.67 -8.57
CA SER A 17 -4.77 3.31 -9.35
C SER A 17 -5.31 4.60 -9.94
N CYS A 18 -4.64 5.74 -9.74
CA CYS A 18 -5.04 7.07 -10.23
C CYS A 18 -6.42 7.55 -9.71
N TRP A 19 -7.16 8.29 -10.53
CA TRP A 19 -8.51 8.83 -10.30
C TRP A 19 -8.77 9.33 -8.87
N GLN A 20 -9.70 8.68 -8.17
CA GLN A 20 -10.17 9.05 -6.84
C GLN A 20 -9.34 8.42 -5.72
N GLY A 21 -8.34 7.58 -6.05
CA GLY A 21 -7.38 7.04 -5.10
C GLY A 21 -7.59 5.57 -4.75
N ILE A 22 -7.43 5.29 -3.46
CA ILE A 22 -7.35 3.94 -2.89
C ILE A 22 -8.59 3.63 -2.08
N PHE A 23 -9.17 2.46 -2.31
CA PHE A 23 -10.43 2.04 -1.74
C PHE A 23 -10.29 0.75 -0.94
N LEU A 24 -11.13 0.63 0.07
CA LEU A 24 -11.32 -0.54 0.91
C LEU A 24 -12.76 -1.03 0.80
N GLY A 25 -12.95 -2.33 0.68
CA GLY A 25 -14.27 -2.94 0.65
C GLY A 25 -14.23 -4.38 1.10
N ASP A 26 -15.34 -4.83 1.67
CA ASP A 26 -15.49 -6.18 2.21
C ASP A 26 -15.65 -7.19 1.05
N ILE A 27 -15.02 -8.35 1.20
CA ILE A 27 -15.13 -9.52 0.33
C ILE A 27 -15.97 -10.59 1.05
N ASP A 28 -16.83 -11.25 0.30
CA ASP A 28 -17.42 -12.52 0.71
C ASP A 28 -16.37 -13.65 0.58
N PRO A 29 -15.94 -14.26 1.69
CA PRO A 29 -14.88 -15.28 1.67
C PRO A 29 -15.28 -16.56 0.92
N GLU A 30 -16.57 -16.82 0.72
CA GLU A 30 -17.02 -18.00 -0.03
C GLU A 30 -16.91 -17.80 -1.54
N THR A 31 -17.09 -16.57 -2.02
CA THR A 31 -17.16 -16.25 -3.46
C THR A 31 -15.96 -15.47 -3.99
N GLY A 32 -15.22 -14.79 -3.11
CA GLY A 32 -14.14 -13.87 -3.51
C GLY A 32 -14.65 -12.56 -4.14
N LEU A 33 -15.96 -12.32 -4.11
CA LEU A 33 -16.59 -11.11 -4.67
C LEU A 33 -16.78 -10.05 -3.58
N LEU A 34 -16.89 -8.79 -3.99
CA LEU A 34 -17.29 -7.72 -3.07
C LEU A 34 -18.64 -8.04 -2.44
N ALA A 35 -18.70 -7.99 -1.11
CA ALA A 35 -19.91 -8.25 -0.33
C ALA A 35 -20.93 -7.09 -0.44
N SER A 36 -20.49 -5.91 -0.87
CA SER A 36 -21.29 -4.70 -1.00
C SER A 36 -20.79 -3.82 -2.14
N THR A 37 -21.66 -2.95 -2.66
CA THR A 37 -21.28 -1.86 -3.58
C THR A 37 -20.78 -0.61 -2.86
N THR A 38 -20.81 -0.62 -1.52
CA THR A 38 -20.26 0.45 -0.68
C THR A 38 -18.81 0.15 -0.34
N TYR A 39 -17.94 1.12 -0.55
CA TYR A 39 -16.51 1.04 -0.24
C TYR A 39 -16.01 2.37 0.33
N THR A 40 -14.91 2.31 1.09
CA THR A 40 -14.32 3.46 1.79
C THR A 40 -13.10 3.95 1.03
N ASN A 41 -13.02 5.25 0.76
CA ASN A 41 -11.78 5.85 0.25
C ASN A 41 -10.79 6.04 1.40
N LEU A 42 -9.60 5.44 1.31
CA LEU A 42 -8.57 5.48 2.34
C LEU A 42 -7.53 6.57 2.10
N ALA A 43 -7.21 6.85 0.84
CA ALA A 43 -6.16 7.79 0.45
C ALA A 43 -6.40 8.29 -0.97
N ALA A 44 -6.06 9.54 -1.21
CA ALA A 44 -6.17 10.14 -2.54
C ALA A 44 -4.92 10.97 -2.84
N ARG A 45 -4.69 11.21 -4.12
CA ARG A 45 -3.68 12.17 -4.57
C ARG A 45 -4.33 13.23 -5.45
N PRO A 46 -4.85 14.31 -4.83
CA PRO A 46 -5.53 15.38 -5.57
C PRO A 46 -4.61 16.02 -6.61
N GLY A 47 -5.22 16.53 -7.70
CA GLY A 47 -4.52 17.28 -8.74
C GLY A 47 -3.60 16.42 -9.60
N ALA A 48 -4.16 15.71 -10.58
CA ALA A 48 -3.47 14.91 -11.61
C ALA A 48 -2.34 13.97 -11.13
N GLY A 49 -2.19 13.77 -9.82
CA GLY A 49 -1.16 12.92 -9.24
C GLY A 49 -1.55 11.46 -9.36
N VAL A 50 -0.53 10.61 -9.55
CA VAL A 50 -0.70 9.16 -9.62
C VAL A 50 -0.52 8.55 -8.23
N ILE A 51 -1.44 7.69 -7.83
CA ILE A 51 -1.40 6.88 -6.60
C ILE A 51 -1.96 5.50 -6.93
N GLU A 52 -1.28 4.43 -6.55
CA GLU A 52 -1.69 3.07 -6.89
C GLU A 52 -1.04 2.00 -6.00
N ALA A 53 -1.27 0.73 -6.35
CA ALA A 53 -0.65 -0.45 -5.74
C ALA A 53 -0.71 -0.43 -4.20
N PRO A 54 -1.92 -0.39 -3.62
CA PRO A 54 -2.05 -0.34 -2.19
C PRO A 54 -1.69 -1.67 -1.53
N TRP A 55 -1.09 -1.59 -0.34
CA TRP A 55 -0.91 -2.73 0.54
C TRP A 55 -1.26 -2.33 1.98
N LEU A 56 -2.11 -3.11 2.63
CA LEU A 56 -2.47 -2.93 4.03
C LEU A 56 -1.69 -3.93 4.89
N PHE A 57 -1.16 -3.43 6.00
CA PHE A 57 -0.42 -4.22 6.97
C PHE A 57 -0.79 -3.78 8.38
N GLU A 58 -1.18 -4.72 9.23
CA GLU A 58 -1.48 -4.45 10.63
C GLU A 58 -0.29 -4.88 11.49
N ARG A 59 0.15 -4.01 12.40
CA ARG A 59 1.14 -4.34 13.40
C ARG A 59 0.85 -3.61 14.70
N ASN A 60 0.70 -4.34 15.80
CA ASN A 60 0.54 -3.81 17.15
C ASN A 60 -0.62 -2.78 17.31
N GLY A 61 -1.76 -3.07 16.68
CA GLY A 61 -2.95 -2.23 16.67
C GLY A 61 -2.79 -0.94 15.84
N VAL A 62 -1.90 -0.95 14.85
CA VAL A 62 -1.71 0.12 13.87
C VAL A 62 -1.82 -0.48 12.47
N PHE A 63 -2.67 0.12 11.65
CA PHE A 63 -2.78 -0.18 10.23
C PHE A 63 -1.86 0.74 9.45
N TYR A 64 -1.01 0.17 8.61
CA TYR A 64 -0.12 0.84 7.68
C TYR A 64 -0.67 0.65 6.28
N LEU A 65 -1.01 1.76 5.62
CA LEU A 65 -1.37 1.78 4.21
C LEU A 65 -0.16 2.22 3.40
N PHE A 66 0.41 1.28 2.66
CA PHE A 66 1.46 1.55 1.69
C PHE A 66 0.84 1.80 0.31
N THR A 67 1.39 2.74 -0.44
CA THR A 67 0.98 3.04 -1.82
C THR A 67 2.19 3.44 -2.64
N SER A 68 2.12 3.26 -3.94
CA SER A 68 3.12 3.79 -4.87
C SER A 68 2.60 5.04 -5.58
N TRP A 69 3.47 6.02 -5.73
CA TRP A 69 3.14 7.35 -6.21
C TRP A 69 3.95 7.69 -7.47
N ASP A 70 3.38 8.51 -8.35
CA ASP A 70 4.00 9.03 -9.58
C ASP A 70 4.21 7.97 -10.67
N GLN A 71 5.04 8.28 -11.68
CA GLN A 71 5.05 7.54 -12.94
C GLN A 71 5.93 6.30 -12.86
N CYS A 72 5.29 5.14 -12.93
CA CYS A 72 5.95 3.86 -13.21
C CYS A 72 6.34 3.77 -14.69
N CYS A 73 7.04 2.69 -15.04
CA CYS A 73 7.03 2.15 -16.40
C CYS A 73 7.80 2.97 -17.45
N GLU A 74 8.64 3.91 -17.02
CA GLU A 74 9.55 4.70 -17.87
C GLU A 74 11.02 4.27 -17.71
N GLY A 75 11.25 3.06 -17.17
CA GLY A 75 12.58 2.57 -16.86
C GLY A 75 13.25 3.45 -15.81
N THR A 76 14.53 3.79 -16.01
CA THR A 76 15.28 4.63 -15.06
C THR A 76 14.85 6.10 -15.03
N LYS A 77 13.87 6.50 -15.85
CA LYS A 77 13.22 7.83 -15.77
C LYS A 77 11.99 7.86 -14.86
N SER A 78 11.53 6.70 -14.38
CA SER A 78 10.38 6.63 -13.48
C SER A 78 10.59 7.43 -12.21
N THR A 79 9.60 8.25 -11.88
CA THR A 79 9.53 9.03 -10.63
C THR A 79 8.79 8.28 -9.52
N TYR A 80 8.55 6.99 -9.76
CA TYR A 80 7.81 6.09 -8.88
C TYR A 80 8.48 5.98 -7.50
N HIS A 81 7.68 6.03 -6.44
CA HIS A 81 8.19 5.92 -5.08
C HIS A 81 7.13 5.39 -4.12
N ILE A 82 7.58 4.78 -3.00
CA ILE A 82 6.71 4.18 -1.99
C ILE A 82 6.41 5.19 -0.89
N ARG A 83 5.13 5.30 -0.52
CA ARG A 83 4.66 6.09 0.61
C ARG A 83 3.83 5.27 1.58
N VAL A 84 3.78 5.74 2.83
CA VAL A 84 3.03 5.12 3.92
C VAL A 84 2.21 6.14 4.71
N ALA A 85 1.01 5.77 5.11
CA ALA A 85 0.21 6.45 6.11
C ALA A 85 -0.31 5.45 7.14
N THR A 86 -0.66 5.92 8.34
CA THR A 86 -1.08 5.05 9.45
C THR A 86 -2.45 5.40 9.98
N SER A 87 -3.15 4.40 10.53
CA SER A 87 -4.39 4.56 11.27
C SER A 87 -4.49 3.57 12.43
N ARG A 88 -5.37 3.85 13.39
CA ARG A 88 -5.79 2.92 14.45
C ARG A 88 -7.03 2.09 14.06
N SER A 89 -7.56 2.32 12.85
CA SER A 89 -8.75 1.65 12.30
C SER A 89 -8.45 1.23 10.87
N LEU A 90 -8.88 0.03 10.48
CA LEU A 90 -8.70 -0.50 9.12
C LEU A 90 -9.29 0.45 8.07
N ALA A 91 -10.48 1.00 8.34
CA ALA A 91 -11.18 1.93 7.46
C ALA A 91 -10.67 3.39 7.56
N GLY A 92 -9.58 3.62 8.30
CA GLY A 92 -9.03 4.95 8.51
C GLY A 92 -9.79 5.78 9.56
N PRO A 93 -9.58 7.11 9.57
CA PRO A 93 -8.75 7.89 8.64
C PRO A 93 -7.25 7.58 8.75
N TYR A 94 -6.52 7.68 7.64
CA TYR A 94 -5.07 7.49 7.57
C TYR A 94 -4.34 8.85 7.55
N PHE A 95 -3.18 8.90 8.22
CA PHE A 95 -2.36 10.11 8.32
C PHE A 95 -0.87 9.85 8.04
N ASP A 96 -0.20 10.86 7.50
CA ASP A 96 1.26 10.90 7.45
C ASP A 96 1.87 11.09 8.86
N ALA A 97 3.21 10.99 8.95
CA ALA A 97 3.94 11.14 10.21
C ALA A 97 3.84 12.55 10.82
N SER A 98 3.39 13.55 10.04
CA SER A 98 3.13 14.91 10.52
C SER A 98 1.67 15.14 10.95
N GLY A 99 0.83 14.10 10.89
CA GLY A 99 -0.57 14.13 11.27
C GLY A 99 -1.51 14.68 10.19
N LYS A 100 -1.07 14.76 8.93
CA LYS A 100 -1.89 15.28 7.83
C LYS A 100 -2.65 14.16 7.09
N PRO A 101 -3.88 14.43 6.60
CA PRO A 101 -4.75 13.36 6.09
C PRO A 101 -4.31 12.80 4.73
N ALA A 102 -4.31 11.46 4.59
CA ALA A 102 -4.03 10.78 3.33
C ALA A 102 -5.04 11.09 2.22
N LEU A 103 -6.28 11.41 2.57
CA LEU A 103 -7.31 11.86 1.63
C LEU A 103 -7.00 13.24 1.00
N GLU A 104 -6.13 14.02 1.64
CA GLU A 104 -5.69 15.32 1.14
C GLU A 104 -4.36 15.24 0.37
N GLY A 105 -3.87 14.04 0.07
CA GLY A 105 -2.57 13.86 -0.59
C GLY A 105 -1.38 13.95 0.37
N HIS A 106 -1.56 13.57 1.63
CA HIS A 106 -0.48 13.51 2.61
C HIS A 106 -0.18 12.07 3.04
N MET A 107 0.97 11.56 2.59
CA MET A 107 1.55 10.30 3.03
C MET A 107 3.06 10.47 3.19
N THR A 108 3.64 9.79 4.18
CA THR A 108 5.07 9.83 4.47
C THR A 108 5.84 9.12 3.36
N LEU A 109 6.88 9.75 2.82
CA LEU A 109 7.81 9.08 1.91
C LEU A 109 8.54 7.96 2.66
N LEU A 110 8.46 6.73 2.15
CA LEU A 110 9.20 5.59 2.68
C LEU A 110 10.47 5.34 1.88
N MET A 111 10.36 5.26 0.55
CA MET A 111 11.48 4.96 -0.32
C MET A 111 11.31 5.65 -1.67
N ASP A 112 12.29 6.49 -2.01
CA ASP A 112 12.45 7.12 -3.32
C ASP A 112 13.62 6.47 -4.08
N SER A 113 13.80 6.88 -5.32
CA SER A 113 14.98 6.52 -6.10
C SER A 113 16.27 6.97 -5.40
N HIS A 114 17.25 6.07 -5.35
CA HIS A 114 18.56 6.31 -4.75
C HIS A 114 19.57 5.33 -5.36
N ASP A 115 20.84 5.72 -5.46
CA ASP A 115 21.91 4.89 -6.03
C ASP A 115 21.51 4.27 -7.38
N ASP A 116 21.38 2.94 -7.41
CA ASP A 116 21.00 2.17 -8.60
C ASP A 116 19.52 1.73 -8.57
N VAL A 117 18.75 2.17 -7.58
CA VAL A 117 17.32 1.93 -7.41
C VAL A 117 16.55 3.08 -8.05
N TYR A 118 15.98 2.83 -9.22
CA TYR A 118 15.13 3.81 -9.92
C TYR A 118 13.66 3.38 -9.87
N GLY A 119 12.77 4.31 -9.55
CA GLY A 119 11.34 4.09 -9.55
C GLY A 119 10.86 2.92 -8.68
N PRO A 120 11.25 2.81 -7.39
CA PRO A 120 10.78 1.72 -6.55
C PRO A 120 9.26 1.80 -6.29
N GLY A 121 8.56 0.67 -6.39
CA GLY A 121 7.17 0.57 -5.97
C GLY A 121 6.50 -0.77 -6.32
N GLY A 122 5.17 -0.76 -6.43
CA GLY A 122 4.36 -1.97 -6.57
C GLY A 122 4.52 -2.91 -5.38
N GLN A 123 4.60 -2.32 -4.18
CA GLN A 123 5.10 -3.02 -3.00
C GLN A 123 4.06 -3.96 -2.36
N SER A 124 4.56 -5.04 -1.77
CA SER A 124 3.88 -5.84 -0.76
C SER A 124 4.79 -6.04 0.44
N LEU A 125 4.19 -6.42 1.57
CA LEU A 125 4.93 -6.82 2.77
C LEU A 125 4.72 -8.32 3.00
N LEU A 126 5.79 -8.99 3.42
CA LEU A 126 5.79 -10.38 3.82
C LEU A 126 6.33 -10.47 5.24
N GLU A 127 5.55 -11.04 6.17
CA GLU A 127 6.09 -11.42 7.47
C GLU A 127 6.91 -12.70 7.33
N ASP A 128 8.12 -12.68 7.87
CA ASP A 128 9.02 -13.82 7.97
C ASP A 128 9.42 -14.04 9.43
N VAL A 129 10.10 -15.15 9.71
CA VAL A 129 10.50 -15.57 11.07
C VAL A 129 11.45 -14.58 11.76
N ASP A 130 12.17 -13.77 11.00
CA ASP A 130 13.19 -12.83 11.47
C ASP A 130 12.86 -11.36 11.22
N GLY A 131 11.69 -11.05 10.65
CA GLY A 131 11.24 -9.69 10.46
C GLY A 131 10.18 -9.54 9.36
N VAL A 132 9.94 -8.29 8.96
CA VAL A 132 9.04 -7.97 7.85
C VAL A 132 9.88 -7.63 6.64
N VAL A 133 9.62 -8.29 5.51
CA VAL A 133 10.28 -8.04 4.23
C VAL A 133 9.39 -7.11 3.40
N LEU A 134 9.96 -5.98 3.00
CA LEU A 134 9.42 -5.14 1.93
C LEU A 134 9.79 -5.76 0.59
N VAL A 135 8.78 -6.19 -0.15
CA VAL A 135 8.90 -6.75 -1.50
C VAL A 135 8.47 -5.67 -2.49
N PHE A 136 9.30 -5.33 -3.47
CA PHE A 136 8.98 -4.29 -4.45
C PHE A 136 9.70 -4.55 -5.77
N HIS A 137 9.31 -3.84 -6.81
CA HIS A 137 10.09 -3.79 -8.05
C HIS A 137 10.81 -2.46 -8.20
N ARG A 138 11.92 -2.48 -8.92
CA ARG A 138 12.69 -1.29 -9.31
C ARG A 138 13.21 -1.41 -10.73
N TYR A 139 13.67 -0.31 -11.30
CA TYR A 139 14.44 -0.27 -12.55
C TYR A 139 15.94 -0.11 -12.26
N PHE A 140 16.79 -0.54 -13.20
CA PHE A 140 18.25 -0.47 -13.12
C PHE A 140 18.88 -0.23 -14.51
N GLY A 141 20.02 0.47 -14.52
CA GLY A 141 20.85 0.66 -15.71
C GLY A 141 20.16 1.50 -16.80
N THR A 142 20.02 0.93 -17.99
CA THR A 142 19.30 1.57 -19.12
C THR A 142 18.04 0.80 -19.51
N GLY A 143 17.66 -0.21 -18.73
CA GLY A 143 16.52 -1.08 -19.04
C GLY A 143 15.19 -0.53 -18.55
N SER A 144 14.10 -1.06 -19.11
CA SER A 144 12.72 -0.85 -18.68
C SER A 144 12.12 -2.06 -17.96
N THR A 145 12.92 -3.09 -17.70
CA THR A 145 12.48 -4.29 -16.99
C THR A 145 12.44 -4.00 -15.48
N GLY A 146 11.26 -4.20 -14.87
CA GLY A 146 11.14 -4.19 -13.42
C GLY A 146 11.82 -5.41 -12.81
N LEU A 147 12.73 -5.20 -11.88
CA LEU A 147 13.46 -6.24 -11.16
C LEU A 147 12.91 -6.37 -9.74
N LEU A 148 12.66 -7.61 -9.30
CA LEU A 148 12.31 -7.92 -7.92
C LEU A 148 13.42 -7.48 -6.97
N SER A 149 13.06 -6.80 -5.90
CA SER A 149 13.96 -6.35 -4.85
C SER A 149 13.31 -6.57 -3.48
N LEU A 150 14.16 -6.84 -2.48
CA LEU A 150 13.75 -7.17 -1.12
C LEU A 150 14.58 -6.34 -0.14
N ASN A 151 13.92 -5.72 0.83
CA ASN A 151 14.57 -5.05 1.96
C ASN A 151 13.91 -5.53 3.26
N MET A 152 14.67 -5.60 4.35
CA MET A 152 14.06 -5.69 5.68
C MET A 152 13.41 -4.35 6.02
N LEU A 153 12.20 -4.40 6.59
CA LEU A 153 11.43 -3.25 7.02
C LEU A 153 11.29 -3.25 8.54
N GLU A 154 11.77 -2.17 9.15
CA GLU A 154 11.63 -1.91 10.58
C GLU A 154 10.46 -0.95 10.83
N PHE A 155 9.77 -1.10 11.97
CA PHE A 155 8.73 -0.17 12.44
C PHE A 155 8.94 0.18 13.89
#